data_AF-A0A7Y2ETT2-F1
#
_entry.id   AF-A0A7Y2ETT2-F1
#
_cell.length_a   1.000
_cell.length_b   1.000
_cell.length_c   1.000
_cell.angle_alpha   90.00
_cell.angle_beta   90.00
_cell.angle_gamma   90.00
#
_symmetry.space_group_name_H-M   'P 1'
#
loop_
_entity.id
_entity.type
_entity.pdbx_description
1 polymer ?
#
loop_
_entity_poly.entity_id
_entity_poly.type
_entity_poly.pdbx_seq_one_letter_code
_entity_poly.pdbx_strand_id
1 'polypeptide(L)' 'ILVLSDNPLENIRNSESIDYVVVNGRLFDAASMNETGNYSRERKAFYWELTQ' A
#
# COMPACT_ATOMS: atom_id res chain seq x y z
N ILE A 1 -4.79 2.44 -8.09
CA ILE A 1 -5.36 3.63 -7.39
C ILE A 1 -4.60 3.78 -6.08
N LEU A 2 -4.36 5.01 -5.63
CA LEU A 2 -3.71 5.32 -4.36
C LEU A 2 -4.71 6.06 -3.46
N VAL A 3 -4.66 5.76 -2.16
CA VAL A 3 -5.40 6.50 -1.12
C VAL A 3 -4.36 7.15 -0.23
N LEU A 4 -4.43 8.48 -0.15
CA LEU A 4 -3.48 9.30 0.59
C LEU A 4 -4.18 9.84 1.85
N SER A 5 -3.44 9.93 2.95
CA SER A 5 -3.91 10.58 4.18
C SER A 5 -3.87 12.10 4.07
N ASP A 6 -2.96 12.64 3.25
CA ASP A 6 -2.73 14.07 3.09
C ASP A 6 -2.98 14.57 1.65
N ASN A 7 -3.35 15.84 1.50
CA ASN A 7 -3.63 16.44 0.20
C ASN A 7 -2.33 16.78 -0.56
N PRO A 8 -2.03 16.14 -1.72
CA PRO A 8 -0.82 16.41 -2.48
C PRO A 8 -0.83 17.76 -3.22
N LEU A 9 -1.99 18.42 -3.35
CA LEU A 9 -2.10 19.74 -3.96
C LEU A 9 -1.65 20.87 -3.02
N GLU A 10 -1.67 20.64 -1.71
CA GLU A 10 -1.18 21.59 -0.70
C GLU A 10 0.34 21.53 -0.56
N ASN A 11 0.90 20.32 -0.61
CA ASN A 11 2.35 20.10 -0.61
C ASN A 11 2.66 18.82 -1.39
N ILE A 12 3.57 18.91 -2.36
CA ILE A 12 3.93 17.75 -3.19
C ILE A 12 4.51 16.58 -2.38
N ARG A 13 5.13 16.84 -1.22
CA ARG A 13 5.66 15.78 -0.35
C ARG A 13 4.58 14.90 0.26
N ASN A 14 3.34 15.40 0.35
CA ASN A 14 2.20 14.60 0.81
C ASN A 14 1.89 13.43 -0.14
N SER A 15 2.47 13.42 -1.35
CA SER A 15 2.43 12.24 -2.23
C SER A 15 3.12 11.01 -1.63
N GLU A 16 3.94 11.16 -0.58
CA GLU A 16 4.54 10.08 0.20
C GLU A 16 3.60 9.52 1.29
N SER A 17 2.54 10.26 1.66
CA SER A 17 1.56 9.88 2.70
C SER A 17 0.51 8.89 2.18
N ILE A 18 0.95 7.71 1.74
CA ILE A 18 0.08 6.69 1.14
C ILE A 18 -0.38 5.71 2.23
N ASP A 19 -1.69 5.60 2.43
CA ASP A 19 -2.28 4.65 3.38
C ASP A 19 -2.62 3.32 2.71
N TYR A 20 -3.16 3.38 1.48
CA TYR A 20 -3.59 2.18 0.75
C TYR A 20 -3.29 2.24 -0.75
N VAL A 21 -3.11 1.05 -1.32
CA VAL A 21 -2.91 0.84 -2.75
C VAL A 21 -3.94 -0.15 -3.27
N VAL A 22 -4.64 0.21 -4.35
CA VAL A 22 -5.54 -0.72 -5.05
C VAL A 22 -4.93 -1.14 -6.38
N VAL A 23 -4.76 -2.45 -6.55
CA VAL A 23 -4.21 -3.09 -7.76
C VAL A 23 -5.18 -4.16 -8.24
N ASN A 24 -5.63 -4.07 -9.49
CA ASN A 24 -6.56 -5.03 -10.10
C ASN A 24 -7.81 -5.32 -9.24
N GLY A 25 -8.33 -4.28 -8.57
CA GLY A 25 -9.51 -4.39 -7.70
C GLY A 25 -9.27 -4.96 -6.30
N ARG A 26 -8.03 -5.30 -5.94
CA ARG A 26 -7.63 -5.72 -4.58
C ARG A 26 -7.01 -4.56 -3.81
N LEU A 27 -7.40 -4.39 -2.56
CA LEU A 27 -6.92 -3.34 -1.66
C LEU A 27 -5.76 -3.87 -0.82
N PHE A 28 -4.70 -3.07 -0.70
CA PHE A 28 -3.50 -3.41 0.05
C PHE A 28 -3.15 -2.29 1.02
N ASP A 29 -2.76 -2.66 2.23
CA ASP A 29 -2.12 -1.76 3.19
C ASP A 29 -0.74 -1.34 2.67
N ALA A 30 -0.47 -0.04 2.61
CA ALA A 30 0.75 0.46 1.95
C ALA A 30 2.04 0.13 2.71
N ALA A 31 1.98 0.05 4.06
CA ALA A 31 3.14 -0.22 4.89
C ALA A 31 3.59 -1.69 4.82
N SER A 32 2.63 -2.61 4.86
CA SER A 32 2.89 -4.05 4.92
C SER A 32 2.74 -4.75 3.57
N MET A 33 2.02 -4.16 2.61
CA MET A 33 1.58 -4.78 1.36
C MET A 33 0.70 -6.03 1.56
N ASN A 34 0.07 -6.16 2.71
CA ASN A 34 -0.95 -7.18 2.97
C ASN A 34 -2.27 -6.81 2.27
N GLU A 35 -2.94 -7.79 1.69
CA GLU A 35 -4.28 -7.58 1.13
C GLU A 35 -5.27 -7.40 2.28
N THR A 36 -6.10 -6.36 2.20
CA THR A 36 -7.07 -5.96 3.22
C THR A 36 -8.44 -5.63 2.60
N GLY A 37 -9.45 -5.38 3.42
CA GLY A 37 -10.84 -5.16 3.01
C GLY A 37 -11.76 -6.26 3.54
N ASN A 38 -12.48 -6.96 2.65
CA ASN A 38 -13.38 -8.05 3.08
C ASN A 38 -12.65 -9.27 3.64
N TYR A 39 -11.41 -9.52 3.20
CA TYR A 39 -10.58 -10.62 3.68
C TYR A 39 -9.16 -10.09 3.88
N SER A 40 -8.58 -10.36 5.06
CA SER A 40 -7.17 -10.11 5.32
C SER A 40 -6.34 -11.27 4.80
N ARG A 41 -5.38 -11.00 3.91
CA ARG A 41 -4.41 -12.00 3.47
C ARG A 41 -3.01 -11.45 3.64
N GLU A 42 -2.26 -12.10 4.52
CA GLU A 42 -0.84 -11.80 4.68
C GLU A 42 -0.09 -12.08 3.38
N ARG A 43 0.78 -11.15 3.00
CA ARG A 43 1.63 -11.30 1.84
C ARG A 43 2.64 -12.42 2.08
N LYS A 44 3.06 -13.04 1.00
CA LYS A 44 4.24 -13.91 1.03
C LYS A 44 5.50 -13.04 1.07
N ALA A 45 6.60 -13.64 1.53
CA ALA A 45 7.92 -13.03 1.40
C ALA A 45 8.19 -12.67 -0.07
N PHE A 46 8.76 -11.49 -0.29
CA PHE A 46 9.22 -11.06 -1.59
C PHE A 46 10.51 -11.80 -1.96
N TYR A 47 10.79 -11.92 -3.26
CA TYR A 47 11.95 -12.67 -3.74
C TYR A 47 13.29 -12.14 -3.18
N TRP A 48 13.40 -10.84 -2.91
CA TRP A 48 14.60 -10.20 -2.36
C TRP A 48 14.73 -10.36 -0.83
N GLU A 49 13.63 -10.64 -0.12
CA GLU A 49 13.66 -10.93 1.32
C GLU A 49 14.19 -12.35 1.59
N LEU A 50 14.15 -13.23 0.59
CA LEU A 50 14.61 -14.63 0.70
C LEU A 50 16.14 -14.77 0.61
N THR A 51 16.85 -13.72 0.24
CA THR A 51 18.30 -13.73 -0.02
C THR A 51 19.15 -13.08 1.08
N GLN A 52 18.60 -12.92 2.29
CA GLN A 52 19.35 -12.41 3.45
C GLN A 52 20.12 -13.50 4.19
#